data_AF-A0A5Q4FAT6-F1
#
_entry.id   AF-A0A5Q4FAT6-F1
#
_cell.length_a   1.000
_cell.length_b   1.000
_cell.length_c   1.000
_cell.angle_alpha   90.00
_cell.angle_beta   90.00
_cell.angle_gamma   90.00
#
_symmetry.space_group_name_H-M   'P 1'
#
loop_
_entity.id
_entity.type
_entity.pdbx_description
1 polymer ?
#
loop_
_entity_poly.entity_id
_entity_poly.type
_entity_poly.pdbx_seq_one_letter_code
_entity_poly.pdbx_strand_id
1 'polypeptide(L)' 'MSFTSLALSEPILRSLSEEGYSKPTPIQSQSIPVVLEGKDLLGAAQTGTGK' A
#
# COMPACT_ATOMS: atom_id res chain seq x y z
N MET A 1 6.68 -0.25 9.08
CA MET A 1 5.36 -0.83 8.77
C MET A 1 5.53 -1.82 7.62
N SER A 2 4.81 -2.95 7.61
CA SER A 2 4.86 -3.96 6.53
C SER A 2 3.51 -4.04 5.82
N PHE A 3 3.47 -4.53 4.58
CA PHE A 3 2.22 -4.76 3.85
C PHE A 3 1.28 -5.73 4.58
N THR A 4 1.82 -6.71 5.32
CA THR A 4 1.03 -7.65 6.11
C THR A 4 0.23 -6.98 7.24
N SER A 5 0.61 -5.78 7.67
CA SER A 5 -0.14 -4.99 8.66
C SER A 5 -1.26 -4.14 8.08
N LEU A 6 -1.46 -4.13 6.75
CA LEU A 6 -2.43 -3.27 6.07
C LEU A 6 -3.74 -3.97 5.68
N ALA A 7 -4.04 -5.14 6.27
CA ALA A 7 -5.27 -5.90 6.02
C ALA A 7 -5.56 -6.17 4.53
N LEU A 8 -4.50 -6.31 3.72
CA LEU A 8 -4.60 -6.70 2.32
C LEU A 8 -4.96 -8.19 2.20
N SER A 9 -5.58 -8.57 1.08
CA SER A 9 -5.89 -9.96 0.81
C SER A 9 -4.64 -10.81 0.60
N GLU A 10 -4.71 -12.08 0.98
CA GLU A 10 -3.61 -13.03 0.87
C GLU A 10 -3.00 -13.12 -0.55
N PRO A 11 -3.79 -13.10 -1.65
CA PRO A 11 -3.22 -13.11 -3.00
C PRO A 11 -2.32 -11.89 -3.27
N ILE A 12 -2.69 -10.70 -2.78
CA ILE A 12 -1.89 -9.48 -2.95
C ILE A 12 -0.60 -9.57 -2.14
N LEU A 13 -0.69 -10.03 -0.89
CA LEU A 13 0.48 -10.21 -0.02
C LEU A 13 1.49 -11.19 -0.62
N ARG A 14 1.02 -12.30 -1.20
CA ARG A 14 1.89 -13.25 -1.90
C ARG A 14 2.61 -12.61 -3.08
N SER A 15 1.89 -11.90 -3.95
CA SER A 15 2.51 -11.23 -5.10
C SER A 15 3.53 -10.16 -4.67
N LEU A 16 3.24 -9.40 -3.62
CA LEU A 16 4.20 -8.44 -3.06
C LEU A 16 5.47 -9.15 -2.57
N SER A 17 5.33 -10.32 -1.92
CA SER A 17 6.48 -11.11 -1.48
C SER A 17 7.29 -11.68 -2.64
N GLU A 18 6.64 -12.19 -3.68
CA GLU A 18 7.30 -12.75 -4.88
C GLU A 18 8.12 -11.68 -5.62
N GLU A 19 7.59 -10.46 -5.68
CA GLU A 19 8.26 -9.29 -6.27
C GLU A 19 9.30 -8.64 -5.32
N GLY A 20 9.43 -9.13 -4.08
CA GLY A 20 10.38 -8.61 -3.09
C GLY A 20 9.97 -7.29 -2.41
N TYR A 21 8.70 -6.89 -2.53
CA TYR A 21 8.15 -5.72 -1.84
C TYR A 21 7.81 -6.04 -0.39
N SER A 22 8.68 -5.64 0.53
CA SER A 22 8.52 -5.90 1.97
C SER A 22 7.88 -4.76 2.77
N LYS A 23 7.99 -3.52 2.28
CA LYS A 23 7.53 -2.31 2.98
C LYS A 23 6.77 -1.38 2.02
N PRO A 24 5.60 -0.86 2.42
CA PRO A 24 4.92 0.18 1.67
C PRO A 24 5.73 1.47 1.68
N THR A 25 5.60 2.26 0.62
CA THR A 25 6.10 3.63 0.57
C THR A 25 5.29 4.54 1.50
N PRO A 26 5.78 5.73 1.87
CA PRO A 26 5.05 6.62 2.79
C PRO A 26 3.64 6.94 2.31
N ILE A 27 3.45 7.18 1.01
CA ILE A 27 2.14 7.50 0.43
C ILE A 27 1.21 6.28 0.47
N GLN A 28 1.71 5.08 0.15
CA GLN A 28 0.94 3.83 0.23
C GLN A 28 0.52 3.50 1.68
N SER A 29 1.43 3.67 2.65
CA SER A 29 1.14 3.38 4.06
C SER A 29 0.02 4.27 4.63
N GLN A 30 -0.13 5.48 4.07
CA GLN A 30 -1.17 6.44 4.46
C GLN A 30 -2.47 6.25 3.66
N SER A 31 -2.37 5.88 2.38
CA SER A 31 -3.53 5.79 1.50
C SER A 31 -4.27 4.45 1.57
N ILE A 32 -3.54 3.33 1.71
CA ILE A 32 -4.13 1.99 1.67
C ILE A 32 -5.24 1.82 2.73
N PRO A 33 -5.05 2.17 4.02
CA PRO A 33 -6.13 2.06 5.00
C PRO A 33 -7.39 2.86 4.63
N VAL A 34 -7.20 4.09 4.14
CA VAL A 34 -8.31 4.99 3.77
C VAL A 34 -9.11 4.41 2.58
N VAL A 35 -8.42 3.89 1.57
CA VAL A 35 -9.06 3.28 0.39
C VAL A 35 -9.76 1.96 0.76
N LEU A 36 -9.20 1.17 1.66
CA LEU A 36 -9.85 -0.06 2.15
C LEU A 36 -11.12 0.24 2.96
N GLU A 37 -11.22 1.41 3.59
CA GLU A 37 -12.45 1.89 4.23
C GLU A 37 -13.50 2.37 3.21
N GLY A 38 -13.21 2.34 1.91
CA GLY A 38 -14.12 2.76 0.84
C GLY A 38 -14.29 4.28 0.73
N LYS A 39 -13.34 5.06 1.27
CA LYS A 39 -13.36 6.52 1.22
C LYS A 39 -12.61 7.06 0.02
N ASP A 40 -13.07 8.20 -0.47
CA ASP A 40 -12.32 8.98 -1.46
C ASP A 40 -11.05 9.58 -0.84
N LEU A 41 -9.98 9.68 -1.64
CA LEU A 41 -8.68 10.18 -1.21
C LEU A 41 -8.05 11.07 -2.29
N LEU A 42 -7.55 12.24 -1.89
CA LEU A 42 -6.66 13.08 -2.70
C LEU A 42 -5.23 12.96 -2.18
N GLY A 43 -4.40 12.19 -2.88
CA GLY A 43 -2.99 11.97 -2.55
C GLY A 43 -2.05 12.81 -3.43
N ALA A 44 -1.19 13.62 -2.82
CA ALA A 44 -0.15 14.37 -3.51
C ALA A 44 1.24 13.79 -3.19
N ALA A 45 1.92 13.24 -4.19
CA ALA A 45 3.28 12.73 -4.06
C ALA A 45 4.08 12.91 -5.35
N GLN A 46 5.38 13.17 -5.24
CA GLN A 46 6.30 13.31 -6.38
C GLN A 46 6.29 12.06 -7.26
N THR A 47 6.56 12.19 -8.56
CA THR A 47 6.75 11.02 -9.45
C THR A 47 7.93 10.16 -9.00
N GLY A 48 7.83 8.84 -9.17
CA GLY A 48 8.84 7.89 -8.73
C GLY A 48 8.74 7.49 -7.25
N THR A 49 7.75 8.00 -6.51
CA THR A 49 7.53 7.67 -5.09
C THR A 49 6.83 6.33 -4.84
N GLY A 50 6.45 5.61 -5.91
CA GLY A 50 5.63 4.40 -5.81
C GLY A 50 4.25 4.69 -5.21
N LYS A 51 3.65 5.84 -5.55
CA LYS A 51 2.20 6.06 -5.40
C LYS A 51 1.44 5.11 -6.32
#